data_AF-A0A7V4PJN5-F1
#
_entry.id   AF-A0A7V4PJN5-F1
#
_cell.length_a   1.000
_cell.length_b   1.000
_cell.length_c   1.000
_cell.angle_alpha   90.00
_cell.angle_beta   90.00
_cell.angle_gamma   90.00
#
_symmetry.space_group_name_H-M   'P 1'
#
loop_
_entity.id
_entity.type
_entity.pdbx_description
1 polymer ?
#
loop_
_entity_poly.entity_id
_entity_poly.type
_entity_poly.pdbx_seq_one_letter_code
_entity_poly.pdbx_strand_id
1 'polypeptide(L)'
;MEKLNRQQILTLPNGVSIIRVIAIPIILILLFFPERIFQWITAFLFLSVSLTDMLDGYLARRRKLVTTLGKFLDPLADKLLVVTTLIALMELRGIPLWMVLIIVGREIAVTGLRGIAASQEIILSASLLGKY
;
A
#
# COMPACT_ATOMS: atom_id res chain seq x y z
N MET A 1 -6.75 5.48 31.09
CA MET A 1 -6.18 6.07 29.86
C MET A 1 -4.71 5.72 29.81
N GLU A 2 -4.42 4.59 29.18
CA GLU A 2 -3.08 4.00 29.08
C GLU A 2 -2.21 4.91 28.20
N LYS A 3 -1.13 5.43 28.78
CA LYS A 3 -0.19 6.30 28.07
C LYS A 3 0.48 5.48 26.97
N LEU A 4 0.04 5.66 25.73
CA LEU A 4 0.72 5.09 24.56
C LEU A 4 2.20 5.50 24.61
N ASN A 5 3.06 4.52 24.85
CA ASN A 5 4.49 4.72 25.02
C ASN A 5 5.09 5.11 23.66
N ARG A 6 5.67 6.31 23.56
CA ARG A 6 6.21 6.89 22.30
C ARG A 6 7.19 5.97 21.57
N GLN A 7 7.81 5.03 22.27
CA GLN A 7 8.74 4.04 21.70
C GLN A 7 8.06 2.94 20.86
N GLN A 8 6.75 2.71 21.01
CA GLN A 8 5.99 1.78 20.14
C GLN A 8 5.58 2.44 18.80
N ILE A 9 5.55 3.77 18.75
CA ILE A 9 5.11 4.53 17.57
C ILE A 9 6.27 4.71 16.58
N LEU A 10 7.49 4.91 17.08
CA LEU A 10 8.70 5.16 16.29
C LEU A 10 9.66 3.96 16.28
N THR A 11 9.18 2.82 15.78
CA THR A 11 10.08 1.82 15.21
C THR A 11 10.26 2.19 13.74
N LEU A 12 11.51 2.25 13.24
CA LEU A 12 11.84 2.54 11.83
C LEU A 12 10.84 1.99 10.78
N PRO A 13 10.31 0.75 10.90
CA PRO A 13 9.26 0.25 10.00
C PRO A 13 7.94 1.03 10.01
N ASN A 14 7.48 1.56 11.14
CA ASN A 14 6.25 2.39 11.20
C ASN A 14 6.41 3.73 10.49
N GLY A 15 7.63 4.29 10.45
CA GLY A 15 7.87 5.60 9.82
C GLY A 15 7.53 5.60 8.33
N VAL A 16 7.80 4.49 7.65
CA VAL A 16 7.63 4.35 6.20
C VAL A 16 6.16 4.15 5.84
N SER A 17 5.44 3.31 6.58
CA SER A 17 3.99 3.15 6.40
C SER A 17 3.26 4.48 6.68
N ILE A 18 3.71 5.25 7.67
CA ILE A 18 3.16 6.61 7.95
C ILE A 18 3.46 7.57 6.79
N ILE A 19 4.70 7.60 6.29
CA ILE A 19 5.06 8.42 5.12
C ILE A 19 4.17 8.06 3.92
N ARG A 20 3.87 6.79 3.71
CA ARG A 20 2.97 6.33 2.63
C ARG A 20 1.55 6.82 2.81
N VAL A 21 1.00 6.70 4.01
CA VAL A 21 -0.34 7.22 4.33
C VAL A 21 -0.42 8.73 4.09
N ILE A 22 0.65 9.47 4.40
CA ILE A 22 0.74 10.92 4.14
C ILE A 22 0.96 11.21 2.65
N ALA A 23 1.65 10.34 1.92
CA ALA A 23 1.90 10.50 0.49
C ALA A 23 0.62 10.33 -0.36
N ILE A 24 -0.35 9.52 0.09
CA ILE A 24 -1.64 9.32 -0.59
C ILE A 24 -2.34 10.66 -0.89
N PRO A 25 -2.69 11.51 0.09
CA PRO A 25 -3.37 12.78 -0.19
C PRO A 25 -2.52 13.71 -1.06
N ILE A 26 -1.19 13.68 -0.95
CA ILE A 26 -0.28 14.48 -1.80
C ILE A 26 -0.39 14.04 -3.26
N ILE A 27 -0.33 12.73 -3.53
CA ILE A 27 -0.49 12.17 -4.88
C ILE A 27 -1.85 12.54 -5.46
N LEU A 28 -2.91 12.44 -4.67
CA LEU A 28 -4.26 12.82 -5.11
C LEU A 28 -4.34 14.30 -5.48
N ILE A 29 -3.78 15.19 -4.65
CA ILE A 29 -3.73 16.63 -4.93
C ILE A 29 -2.96 16.90 -6.22
N LEU A 30 -1.82 16.25 -6.44
CA LEU A 30 -1.02 16.44 -7.65
C LEU A 30 -1.75 15.96 -8.92
N LEU A 31 -2.59 14.93 -8.83
CA LEU A 31 -3.40 14.46 -9.96
C LEU A 31 -4.44 15.48 -10.44
N PHE A 32 -4.95 16.36 -9.55
CA PHE A 32 -5.89 17.41 -9.94
C PHE A 32 -5.29 18.44 -10.90
N PHE A 33 -3.97 18.61 -10.89
CA PHE A 33 -3.32 19.53 -11.81
C PHE A 33 -3.14 18.85 -13.18
N PRO A 34 -3.71 19.41 -14.26
CA PRO A 34 -3.68 18.77 -15.58
C PRO A 34 -2.31 18.90 -16.28
N GLU A 35 -1.42 19.78 -15.82
CA GLU A 35 -0.17 20.04 -16.53
C GLU A 35 0.77 18.83 -16.55
N ARG A 36 1.49 18.70 -17.67
CA ARG A 36 2.36 17.55 -17.93
C ARG A 36 3.49 17.42 -16.89
N ILE A 37 3.96 18.55 -16.35
CA ILE A 37 4.98 18.57 -15.29
C ILE A 37 4.45 17.86 -14.02
N PHE A 38 3.24 18.20 -13.58
CA PHE A 38 2.62 17.56 -12.40
C PHE A 38 2.35 16.08 -12.62
N GLN A 39 2.02 15.66 -13.84
CA GLN A 39 1.86 14.24 -14.18
C GLN A 39 3.17 13.45 -14.00
N TRP A 40 4.29 13.97 -14.51
CA TRP A 40 5.61 13.35 -14.33
C TRP A 40 6.03 13.32 -12.86
N ILE A 41 5.80 14.41 -12.12
CA ILE A 41 6.09 14.47 -10.68
C ILE A 41 5.25 13.45 -9.92
N THR A 42 3.95 13.35 -10.24
CA THR A 42 3.04 12.38 -9.61
C THR A 42 3.51 10.95 -9.87
N ALA A 43 3.85 10.62 -11.12
CA ALA A 43 4.34 9.30 -11.49
C ALA A 43 5.64 8.94 -10.77
N PHE A 44 6.59 9.88 -10.71
CA PHE A 44 7.87 9.69 -10.00
C PHE A 44 7.67 9.52 -8.49
N LEU A 45 6.79 10.32 -7.88
CA LEU A 45 6.46 10.23 -6.47
C LEU A 45 5.78 8.90 -6.15
N PHE A 46 4.77 8.51 -6.94
CA PHE A 46 4.08 7.22 -6.79
C PHE A 46 5.06 6.04 -6.89
N LEU A 47 5.97 6.07 -7.88
CA LEU A 47 6.97 5.03 -8.06
C LEU A 47 7.93 4.97 -6.86
N SER A 48 8.43 6.10 -6.41
CA SER A 48 9.36 6.18 -5.27
C SER A 48 8.71 5.65 -3.99
N VAL A 49 7.47 6.06 -3.72
CA VAL A 49 6.68 5.61 -2.55
C VAL A 49 6.40 4.11 -2.62
N SER A 50 6.08 3.58 -3.80
CA SER A 50 5.84 2.14 -4.01
C SER A 50 7.12 1.33 -3.82
N LEU A 51 8.27 1.82 -4.31
CA LEU A 51 9.57 1.14 -4.14
C LEU A 51 10.05 1.13 -2.68
N THR A 52 9.67 2.14 -1.89
CA THR A 52 10.04 2.23 -0.48
C THR A 52 9.44 1.07 0.34
N ASP A 53 8.27 0.55 -0.06
CA ASP A 53 7.64 -0.62 0.57
C ASP A 53 8.51 -1.88 0.50
N MET A 54 9.10 -2.14 -0.67
CA MET A 54 9.90 -3.35 -0.88
C MET A 54 11.18 -3.34 -0.04
N LEU A 55 11.80 -2.17 0.10
CA LEU A 55 13.04 -1.99 0.87
C LEU A 55 12.80 -2.14 2.37
N ASP A 56 11.74 -1.55 2.90
CA ASP A 56 11.48 -1.58 4.34
C ASP A 56 10.81 -2.86 4.81
N GLY A 57 10.00 -3.52 3.97
CA GLY A 57 9.52 -4.88 4.22
C GLY A 57 10.65 -5.91 4.28
N TYR A 58 11.75 -5.68 3.55
CA TYR A 58 12.97 -6.49 3.66
C TYR A 58 13.75 -6.20 4.95
N LEU A 59 13.88 -4.93 5.33
CA LEU A 59 14.64 -4.51 6.52
C LEU A 59 13.92 -4.88 7.83
N ALA A 60 12.59 -4.77 7.88
CA ALA A 60 11.75 -5.12 9.01
C ALA A 60 11.81 -6.63 9.33
N ARG A 61 11.82 -7.48 8.29
CA ARG A 61 11.98 -8.94 8.45
C ARG A 61 13.34 -9.33 9.03
N ARG A 62 14.41 -8.59 8.71
CA ARG A 62 15.75 -8.86 9.27
C ARG A 62 15.92 -8.40 10.71
N ARG A 63 15.17 -7.39 11.17
CA ARG A 63 15.36 -6.77 12.49
C ARG A 63 14.44 -7.31 13.60
N LYS A 64 13.48 -8.21 13.29
CA LYS A 64 12.48 -8.77 14.24
C LYS A 64 11.66 -7.72 15.02
N LEU A 65 11.70 -6.46 14.63
CA LEU A 65 10.99 -5.34 15.26
C LEU A 65 9.65 -5.11 14.56
N VAL A 66 8.77 -6.10 14.58
CA VAL A 66 7.47 -6.03 13.91
C VAL A 66 6.38 -5.83 14.95
N THR A 67 5.76 -4.65 14.97
CA THR A 67 4.63 -4.36 15.86
C THR A 67 3.32 -4.90 15.28
N THR A 68 2.37 -5.31 16.12
CA THR A 68 1.06 -5.83 15.67
C THR A 68 0.28 -4.79 14.87
N LEU A 69 0.39 -3.50 15.23
CA LEU A 69 -0.21 -2.39 14.49
C LEU A 69 0.44 -2.19 13.12
N GLY A 70 1.77 -2.21 13.03
CA GLY A 70 2.49 -2.06 11.75
C GLY A 70 2.11 -3.16 10.74
N LYS A 71 1.97 -4.41 11.20
CA LYS A 71 1.52 -5.53 10.33
C LYS A 71 0.13 -5.32 9.74
N PHE A 72 -0.74 -4.60 10.44
CA PHE A 72 -2.08 -4.28 9.96
C PHE A 72 -2.10 -3.03 9.07
N LEU A 73 -1.31 -2.02 9.42
CA LEU A 73 -1.22 -0.77 8.66
C LEU A 73 -0.56 -0.96 7.29
N ASP A 74 0.43 -1.84 7.15
CA ASP A 74 1.14 -2.06 5.88
C ASP A 74 0.20 -2.49 4.74
N PRO A 75 -0.56 -3.60 4.87
CA PRO A 75 -1.48 -4.04 3.81
C PRO A 75 -2.64 -3.08 3.57
N LEU A 76 -2.98 -2.28 4.58
CA LEU A 76 -4.06 -1.29 4.49
C LEU A 76 -3.60 -0.06 3.70
N ALA A 77 -2.43 0.49 4.04
CA ALA A 77 -1.85 1.63 3.33
C ALA A 77 -1.56 1.31 1.86
N ASP A 78 -1.07 0.09 1.57
CA ASP A 78 -0.79 -0.37 0.21
C ASP A 78 -2.05 -0.38 -0.67
N LYS A 79 -3.14 -0.99 -0.17
CA LYS A 79 -4.41 -1.03 -0.91
C LYS A 79 -5.05 0.34 -1.07
N LEU A 80 -5.01 1.16 -0.01
CA LEU A 80 -5.56 2.50 -0.08
C LEU A 80 -4.83 3.35 -1.13
N LEU A 81 -3.50 3.25 -1.22
CA LEU A 81 -2.73 3.94 -2.25
C LEU A 81 -3.19 3.55 -3.66
N VAL A 82 -3.27 2.25 -3.97
CA VAL A 82 -3.66 1.78 -5.31
C VAL A 82 -5.10 2.13 -5.64
N VAL A 83 -6.05 1.85 -4.74
CA VAL A 83 -7.48 2.05 -4.99
C VAL A 83 -7.81 3.53 -5.16
N THR A 84 -7.31 4.40 -4.26
CA THR A 84 -7.59 5.85 -4.35
C THR A 84 -6.96 6.47 -5.59
N THR A 85 -5.74 6.06 -5.96
CA THR A 85 -5.08 6.54 -7.19
C THR A 85 -5.84 6.12 -8.44
N LEU A 86 -6.32 4.87 -8.51
CA LEU A 86 -7.10 4.39 -9.67
C LEU A 86 -8.44 5.11 -9.81
N ILE A 87 -9.15 5.34 -8.70
CA ILE A 87 -10.40 6.10 -8.70
C ILE A 87 -10.15 7.55 -9.16
N ALA A 88 -9.10 8.20 -8.65
CA ALA A 88 -8.74 9.55 -9.06
C ALA A 88 -8.36 9.62 -10.55
N LEU A 89 -7.61 8.64 -11.07
CA LEU A 89 -7.27 8.57 -12.48
C LEU A 89 -8.49 8.30 -13.37
N MET A 90 -9.46 7.50 -12.92
CA MET A 90 -10.72 7.29 -13.62
C MET A 90 -11.45 8.61 -13.83
N GLU A 91 -11.59 9.41 -12.76
CA GLU A 91 -12.30 10.69 -12.80
C GLU A 91 -11.53 11.78 -13.56
N LEU A 92 -10.21 11.90 -13.31
CA LEU A 92 -9.40 13.01 -13.82
C LEU A 92 -8.74 12.75 -15.18
N ARG A 93 -8.61 11.48 -15.59
CA ARG A 93 -7.90 11.07 -16.81
C ARG A 93 -8.72 10.13 -17.70
N GLY A 94 -9.95 9.80 -17.31
CA GLY A 94 -10.88 9.03 -18.14
C GLY A 94 -10.51 7.55 -18.30
N ILE A 95 -9.85 6.95 -17.30
CA ILE A 95 -9.62 5.49 -17.31
C ILE A 95 -10.99 4.79 -17.35
N PRO A 96 -11.20 3.78 -18.21
CA PRO A 96 -12.47 3.06 -18.28
C PRO A 96 -12.83 2.38 -16.94
N LEU A 97 -14.08 2.55 -16.50
CA LEU A 97 -14.59 1.99 -15.24
C LEU A 97 -14.35 0.47 -15.13
N TRP A 98 -14.51 -0.27 -16.23
CA TRP A 98 -14.32 -1.72 -16.25
C TRP A 98 -12.88 -2.12 -15.85
N MET A 99 -11.88 -1.31 -16.20
CA MET A 99 -10.49 -1.57 -15.84
C MET A 99 -10.27 -1.40 -14.33
N VAL A 100 -10.83 -0.33 -13.74
CA VAL A 100 -10.79 -0.10 -12.30
C VAL A 100 -11.47 -1.23 -11.54
N LEU A 101 -12.65 -1.65 -11.99
CA LEU A 101 -13.40 -2.74 -11.35
C LEU A 101 -12.64 -4.06 -11.39
N ILE A 102 -11.99 -4.40 -12.51
CA ILE A 102 -11.18 -5.63 -12.61
C ILE A 102 -9.99 -5.56 -11.65
N ILE A 103 -9.25 -4.46 -11.62
CA ILE A 103 -8.05 -4.34 -10.78
C ILE A 103 -8.42 -4.38 -9.30
N VAL A 104 -9.40 -3.57 -8.88
CA VAL A 104 -9.85 -3.51 -7.48
C VAL A 104 -10.50 -4.85 -7.08
N GLY A 105 -11.34 -5.42 -7.94
CA GLY A 105 -11.99 -6.71 -7.69
C GLY A 105 -10.97 -7.85 -7.52
N ARG A 106 -9.94 -7.89 -8.38
CA ARG A 106 -8.82 -8.84 -8.25
C ARG A 106 -8.10 -8.68 -6.91
N GLU A 107 -7.83 -7.45 -6.49
CA GLU A 107 -7.09 -7.19 -5.25
C GLU A 107 -7.85 -7.63 -4.00
N ILE A 108 -9.16 -7.37 -3.98
CA ILE A 108 -10.06 -7.84 -2.91
C ILE A 108 -10.15 -9.36 -2.92
N ALA A 109 -10.34 -9.99 -4.10
CA ALA A 109 -10.45 -11.44 -4.22
C ALA A 109 -9.18 -12.15 -3.74
N VAL A 110 -7.99 -11.73 -4.21
CA VAL A 110 -6.71 -12.31 -3.80
C VAL A 110 -6.47 -12.13 -2.30
N THR A 111 -6.80 -10.97 -1.75
CA THR A 111 -6.72 -10.74 -0.30
C THR A 111 -7.67 -11.64 0.47
N GLY A 112 -8.94 -11.70 0.06
CA GLY A 112 -9.98 -12.47 0.74
C GLY A 112 -9.66 -13.95 0.74
N LEU A 113 -9.26 -14.49 -0.43
CA LEU A 113 -8.85 -15.88 -0.57
C LEU A 113 -7.63 -16.21 0.29
N ARG A 114 -6.62 -15.33 0.34
CA ARG A 114 -5.46 -15.49 1.24
C ARG A 114 -5.88 -15.48 2.71
N GLY A 115 -6.80 -14.61 3.10
CA GLY A 115 -7.33 -14.54 4.47
C GLY A 115 -8.07 -15.81 4.88
N ILE A 116 -8.92 -16.34 4.00
CA ILE A 116 -9.67 -17.59 4.25
C ILE A 116 -8.73 -18.79 4.32
N ALA A 117 -7.74 -18.88 3.43
CA ALA A 117 -6.78 -19.97 3.48
C ALA A 117 -5.92 -19.95 4.76
N ALA A 118 -5.53 -18.75 5.21
CA ALA A 118 -4.80 -18.59 6.47
C ALA A 118 -5.62 -18.97 7.70
N SER A 119 -6.95 -18.78 7.68
CA SER A 119 -7.83 -19.15 8.80
C SER A 119 -8.15 -20.66 8.87
N GLN A 120 -7.95 -21.40 7.77
CA GLN A 120 -8.21 -22.83 7.69
C GLN A 120 -6.96 -23.71 7.90
N GLU A 121 -5.82 -23.11 8.31
CA GLU A 121 -4.50 -23.77 8.36
C GLU A 121 -4.06 -24.45 7.04
N ILE A 122 -4.73 -24.12 5.93
CA ILE A 122 -4.31 -24.55 4.60
C ILE A 122 -3.07 -23.73 4.29
N ILE A 123 -1.91 -24.35 4.48
CA ILE A 123 -0.62 -23.82 4.03
C ILE A 123 -0.71 -23.76 2.51
N LEU A 124 -1.20 -22.63 1.99
CA LEU A 124 -1.00 -22.28 0.58
C LEU A 124 0.51 -22.14 0.41
N SER A 125 1.16 -23.23 0.04
CA SER A 125 2.55 -23.21 -0.40
C SER A 125 2.61 -22.22 -1.55
N ALA A 126 3.15 -21.03 -1.27
CA ALA A 126 3.38 -20.03 -2.28
C ALA A 126 4.25 -20.68 -3.37
N SER A 127 3.73 -20.76 -4.60
CA SER A 127 4.60 -21.10 -5.72
C SER A 127 5.69 -20.03 -5.83
N LEU A 128 6.85 -20.38 -6.39
CA LEU A 128 8.01 -19.49 -6.55
C LEU A 128 7.68 -18.11 -7.17
N LEU A 129 6.56 -18.00 -7.88
CA LEU A 129 6.03 -16.75 -8.46
C LEU A 129 5.37 -15.79 -7.46
N GLY A 130 5.05 -16.21 -6.23
CA GLY A 130 4.44 -15.37 -5.20
C GLY A 130 5.44 -14.77 -4.20
N LYS A 131 6.74 -15.01 -4.39
CA LYS A 131 7.82 -14.60 -3.48
C LYS A 131 8.50 -13.28 -3.88
N TYR A 132 8.22 -12.78 -5.08
CA TYR A 132 8.77 -11.55 -5.65
C TYR A 132 7.67 -10.58 -6.02
#